data_AF-A0A4Y1RBI4-F1
#
_entry.id   AF-A0A4Y1RBI4-F1
#
_cell.length_a   1.000
_cell.length_b   1.000
_cell.length_c   1.000
_cell.angle_alpha   90.00
_cell.angle_beta   90.00
_cell.angle_gamma   90.00
#
_symmetry.space_group_name_H-M   'P 1'
#
loop_
_entity.id
_entity.type
_entity.pdbx_description
1 polymer ?
#
loop_
_entity_poly.entity_id
_entity_poly.type
_entity_poly.pdbx_seq_one_letter_code
_entity_poly.pdbx_strand_id
1 'polypeptide(L)'
;MEEEDEQNPQQRSYWSRWSKHDFFPEPTFQNLSSYKDALSHTPSRLKDRLLHRSSDSFELLQLPKQSENRMKRCLTWWDLVWLGFGSVVGSGIFVITGQATRDAGPSIVLSYAISGFSALLSVLCYTEFAVEIPVAGGSFSYLRIELGDFVAFIAAGNILLEALVGSAGLGRSWSSYFASMIRTDDTDFLRIRVKSLPNGFNLLDPIAVVVLLVANSIAMSGTRRTSVLNWIASIASAFIIVFIIIVGFVRGNTAN
;
A
#
# COMPACT_ATOMS: atom_id res chain seq x y z
N MET A 1 1.04 -10.11 50.88
CA MET A 1 0.73 -11.18 49.92
C MET A 1 -0.72 -10.97 49.55
N GLU A 2 -0.97 -10.07 48.61
CA GLU A 2 -2.30 -9.87 48.03
C GLU A 2 -2.17 -10.35 46.59
N GLU A 3 -2.91 -11.43 46.29
CA GLU A 3 -2.95 -12.08 45.00
C GLU A 3 -3.58 -11.14 43.97
N GLU A 4 -2.82 -10.79 42.94
CA GLU A 4 -3.36 -10.17 41.73
C GLU A 4 -4.20 -11.23 40.99
N ASP A 5 -5.51 -11.03 40.98
CA ASP A 5 -6.47 -11.78 40.16
C ASP A 5 -6.11 -11.63 38.68
N GLU A 6 -5.44 -12.66 38.14
CA GLU A 6 -5.14 -12.84 36.72
C GLU A 6 -6.47 -13.10 35.98
N GLN A 7 -7.17 -12.01 35.60
CA GLN A 7 -8.34 -12.09 34.72
C GLN A 7 -7.91 -12.63 33.35
N ASN A 8 -8.06 -13.93 33.20
CA ASN A 8 -7.97 -14.67 31.94
C ASN A 8 -8.89 -14.03 30.88
N PRO A 9 -8.39 -13.42 29.79
CA PRO A 9 -9.23 -12.78 28.80
C PRO A 9 -10.03 -13.86 28.06
N GLN A 10 -11.34 -13.94 28.36
CA GLN A 10 -12.27 -14.82 27.65
C GLN A 10 -12.17 -14.55 26.14
N GLN A 11 -11.69 -15.55 25.40
CA GLN A 11 -11.68 -15.57 23.94
C GLN A 11 -13.13 -15.56 23.42
N ARG A 12 -13.71 -14.36 23.26
CA ARG A 12 -15.04 -14.17 22.65
C ARG A 12 -14.98 -14.54 21.16
N SER A 13 -16.01 -15.24 20.68
CA SER A 13 -16.17 -15.58 19.26
C SER A 13 -16.26 -14.32 18.40
N TYR A 14 -15.60 -14.30 17.23
CA TYR A 14 -15.51 -13.14 16.32
C TYR A 14 -16.87 -12.50 16.00
N TRP A 15 -17.94 -13.30 15.95
CA TRP A 15 -19.29 -12.86 15.65
C TRP A 15 -20.09 -12.35 16.86
N SER A 16 -19.72 -12.72 18.10
CA SER A 16 -20.38 -12.23 19.33
C SER A 16 -19.77 -10.93 19.87
N ARG A 17 -18.80 -10.35 19.14
CA ARG A 17 -18.07 -9.11 19.49
C ARG A 17 -18.79 -7.84 19.03
N TRP A 18 -19.88 -7.95 18.29
CA TRP A 18 -20.61 -6.81 17.73
C TRP A 18 -21.74 -6.40 18.66
N SER A 19 -21.40 -5.80 19.81
CA SER A 19 -22.39 -5.14 20.69
C SER A 19 -22.46 -3.65 20.38
N LYS A 20 -23.65 -3.03 20.50
CA LYS A 20 -23.83 -1.57 20.36
C LYS A 20 -22.94 -0.76 21.31
N HIS A 21 -22.50 -1.37 22.42
CA HIS A 21 -21.66 -0.71 23.41
C HIS A 21 -20.16 -0.72 23.03
N ASP A 22 -19.71 -1.59 22.13
CA ASP A 22 -18.33 -1.57 21.60
C ASP A 22 -18.14 -0.50 20.52
N PHE A 23 -19.19 -0.18 19.74
CA PHE A 23 -19.13 0.84 18.69
C PHE A 23 -19.29 2.27 19.22
N PHE A 24 -20.03 2.44 20.32
CA PHE A 24 -20.29 3.74 20.94
C PHE A 24 -20.12 3.66 22.46
N PRO A 25 -18.89 3.44 22.96
CA PRO A 25 -18.63 3.34 24.39
C PRO A 25 -18.80 4.68 25.12
N GLU A 26 -18.76 5.80 24.39
CA GLU A 26 -18.86 7.12 24.98
C GLU A 26 -20.33 7.61 25.11
N PRO A 27 -20.68 8.29 26.23
CA PRO A 27 -22.01 8.87 26.45
C PRO A 27 -22.37 9.99 25.45
N THR A 28 -21.40 10.41 24.64
CA THR A 28 -21.46 11.49 23.65
C THR A 28 -22.56 11.33 22.61
N PHE A 29 -22.96 10.09 22.32
CA PHE A 29 -24.00 9.76 21.33
C PHE A 29 -25.38 9.46 21.93
N GLN A 30 -25.54 9.53 23.26
CA GLN A 30 -26.81 9.22 23.91
C GLN A 30 -27.76 10.43 23.90
N ASN A 31 -27.23 11.64 24.05
CA ASN A 31 -28.02 12.88 24.15
C ASN A 31 -27.50 13.96 23.19
N LEU A 32 -28.43 14.68 22.55
CA LEU A 32 -28.16 15.79 21.63
C LEU A 32 -27.39 16.95 22.29
N SER A 33 -27.61 17.18 23.59
CA SER A 33 -26.86 18.17 24.37
C SER A 33 -25.40 17.75 24.60
N SER A 34 -25.17 16.49 24.94
CA SER A 34 -23.83 15.91 25.11
C SER A 34 -23.04 15.87 23.81
N TYR A 35 -23.72 15.64 22.68
CA TYR A 35 -23.12 15.74 21.35
C TYR A 35 -22.70 17.18 21.01
N LYS A 36 -23.57 18.17 21.31
CA LYS A 36 -23.28 19.60 21.10
C LYS A 36 -22.12 20.08 21.99
N ASP A 37 -22.04 19.60 23.23
CA ASP A 37 -20.94 19.90 24.15
C ASP A 37 -19.62 19.28 23.67
N ALA A 38 -19.64 18.03 23.20
CA ALA A 38 -18.45 17.43 22.63
C ALA A 38 -17.98 18.13 21.34
N LEU A 39 -18.92 18.62 20.52
CA LEU A 39 -18.60 19.40 19.34
C LEU A 39 -17.95 20.75 19.71
N SER A 40 -18.38 21.38 20.81
CA SER A 40 -17.81 22.64 21.30
C SER A 40 -16.37 22.47 21.82
N HIS A 41 -16.02 21.29 22.32
CA HIS A 41 -14.66 20.91 22.73
C HIS A 41 -13.79 20.31 21.60
N THR A 42 -14.33 20.13 20.40
CA THR A 42 -13.60 19.64 19.23
C THR A 42 -12.45 20.58 18.78
N PRO A 43 -12.58 21.93 18.77
CA PRO A 43 -11.48 22.81 18.38
C PRO A 43 -10.30 22.79 19.36
N SER A 44 -10.54 22.66 20.68
CA SER A 44 -9.45 22.52 21.66
C SER A 44 -8.76 21.17 21.55
N ARG A 45 -9.52 20.08 21.37
CA ARG A 45 -8.96 18.74 21.08
C ARG A 45 -8.15 18.68 19.79
N LEU A 46 -8.58 19.40 18.75
CA LEU A 46 -7.82 19.55 17.51
C LEU A 46 -6.52 20.31 17.74
N LYS A 47 -6.55 21.43 18.48
CA LYS A 47 -5.35 22.18 18.82
C LYS A 47 -4.35 21.36 19.64
N ASP A 48 -4.85 20.57 20.59
CA ASP A 48 -4.03 19.68 21.40
C ASP A 48 -3.46 18.54 20.57
N ARG A 49 -4.24 17.92 19.67
CA ARG A 49 -3.76 16.91 18.71
C ARG A 49 -2.76 17.46 17.69
N LEU A 50 -2.91 18.71 17.27
CA LEU A 50 -1.99 19.36 16.33
C LEU A 50 -0.59 19.55 16.93
N LEU A 51 -0.50 19.70 18.26
CA LEU A 51 0.74 19.88 19.00
C LEU A 51 1.21 18.60 19.72
N HIS A 52 0.39 17.54 19.71
CA HIS A 52 0.74 16.28 20.36
C HIS A 52 1.75 15.53 19.50
N ARG A 53 2.92 15.26 20.07
CA ARG A 53 3.88 14.31 19.53
C ARG A 53 3.61 12.96 20.18
N SER A 54 3.25 11.94 19.39
CA SER A 54 3.10 10.59 19.94
C SER A 54 4.47 10.08 20.39
N SER A 55 4.59 9.69 21.65
CA SER A 55 5.82 9.11 22.22
C SER A 55 6.01 7.65 21.75
N ASP A 56 7.26 7.25 21.50
CA ASP A 56 7.65 5.89 21.12
C ASP A 56 7.01 4.80 21.97
N SER A 57 6.92 5.03 23.28
CA SER A 57 6.33 4.11 24.26
C SER A 57 4.85 3.81 23.96
N PHE A 58 4.11 4.78 23.44
CA PHE A 58 2.70 4.64 23.09
C PHE A 58 2.52 3.77 21.84
N GLU A 59 3.34 3.98 20.81
CA GLU A 59 3.29 3.18 19.58
C GLU A 59 3.78 1.75 19.80
N LEU A 60 4.86 1.56 20.56
CA LEU A 60 5.48 0.26 20.79
C LEU A 60 4.73 -0.61 21.79
N LEU A 61 4.12 -0.02 22.83
CA LEU A 61 3.51 -0.79 23.93
C LEU A 61 1.99 -0.70 23.95
N GLN A 62 1.39 0.43 23.58
CA GLN A 62 -0.03 0.68 23.77
C GLN A 62 -0.86 0.28 22.53
N LEU A 63 -0.39 0.58 21.32
CA LEU A 63 -1.08 0.17 20.08
C LEU A 63 -1.17 -1.36 19.90
N PRO A 64 -0.11 -2.16 20.15
CA PRO A 64 -0.21 -3.61 20.06
C PRO A 64 -1.10 -4.22 21.15
N LYS A 65 -1.20 -3.57 22.31
CA LYS A 65 -2.12 -3.98 23.39
C LYS A 65 -3.57 -3.66 23.07
N GLN A 66 -3.84 -2.57 22.36
CA GLN A 66 -5.20 -2.24 21.87
C GLN A 66 -5.64 -3.12 20.71
N SER A 67 -4.70 -3.63 19.90
CA SER A 67 -4.97 -4.67 18.92
C SER A 67 -5.21 -6.01 19.63
N GLU A 68 -6.45 -6.26 20.07
CA GLU A 68 -6.82 -7.50 20.77
C GLU A 68 -6.50 -8.79 19.98
N ASN A 69 -6.24 -8.68 18.66
CA ASN A 69 -5.72 -9.78 17.84
C ASN A 69 -4.20 -9.65 17.62
N ARG A 70 -3.42 -10.43 18.36
CA ARG A 70 -1.98 -10.57 18.12
C ARG A 70 -1.74 -11.39 16.85
N MET A 71 -1.20 -10.77 15.81
CA MET A 71 -0.84 -11.47 14.56
C MET A 71 0.32 -12.44 14.79
N LYS A 72 0.19 -13.68 14.29
CA LYS A 72 1.28 -14.64 14.29
C LYS A 72 2.32 -14.23 13.24
N ARG A 73 3.60 -14.23 13.60
CA ARG A 73 4.71 -14.03 12.66
C ARG A 73 4.79 -15.26 11.75
N CYS A 74 4.30 -15.12 10.52
CA CYS A 74 4.24 -16.20 9.52
C CYS A 74 5.17 -15.96 8.31
N LEU A 75 5.86 -14.82 8.27
CA LEU A 75 6.66 -14.35 7.14
C LEU A 75 8.14 -14.62 7.40
N THR A 76 8.81 -15.31 6.48
CA THR A 76 10.24 -15.58 6.55
C THR A 76 11.06 -14.49 5.85
N TRP A 77 12.36 -14.38 6.13
CA TRP A 77 13.23 -13.40 5.46
C TRP A 77 13.19 -13.53 3.93
N TRP A 78 13.11 -14.77 3.42
CA TRP A 78 12.92 -15.05 2.01
C TRP A 78 11.64 -14.42 1.46
N ASP A 79 10.51 -14.62 2.15
CA ASP A 79 9.23 -14.03 1.75
C ASP A 79 9.30 -12.49 1.74
N LEU A 80 10.00 -11.87 2.71
CA LEU A 80 10.18 -10.41 2.77
C LEU A 80 10.99 -9.88 1.58
N VAL A 81 12.08 -10.54 1.21
CA VAL A 81 12.93 -10.11 0.07
C VAL A 81 12.14 -10.14 -1.23
N TRP A 82 11.44 -11.24 -1.50
CA TRP A 82 10.62 -11.35 -2.71
C TRP A 82 9.38 -10.46 -2.68
N LEU A 83 8.85 -10.14 -1.49
CA LEU A 83 7.79 -9.17 -1.31
C LEU A 83 8.26 -7.75 -1.65
N GLY A 84 9.44 -7.36 -1.16
CA GLY A 84 10.04 -6.08 -1.54
C GLY A 84 10.31 -5.99 -3.04
N PHE A 85 10.92 -7.02 -3.62
CA PHE A 85 11.18 -7.07 -5.07
C PHE A 85 9.90 -6.96 -5.90
N GLY A 86 8.87 -7.74 -5.55
CA GLY A 86 7.57 -7.73 -6.24
C GLY A 86 6.81 -6.42 -6.10
N SER A 87 7.00 -5.71 -4.98
CA SER A 87 6.38 -4.40 -4.76
C SER A 87 6.97 -3.31 -5.67
N VAL A 88 8.26 -3.43 -6.05
CA VAL A 88 8.94 -2.46 -6.92
C VAL A 88 8.78 -2.81 -8.39
N VAL A 89 8.81 -4.11 -8.72
CA VAL A 89 8.69 -4.60 -10.10
C VAL A 89 7.21 -4.69 -10.50
N GLY A 90 6.72 -3.64 -11.17
CA GLY A 90 5.34 -3.55 -11.65
C GLY A 90 5.24 -3.25 -13.15
N SER A 91 4.06 -2.79 -13.58
CA SER A 91 3.81 -2.40 -14.98
C SER A 91 4.68 -1.21 -15.44
N GLY A 92 5.26 -0.45 -14.51
CA GLY A 92 6.12 0.70 -14.81
C GLY A 92 7.30 0.34 -15.73
N ILE A 93 8.05 -0.73 -15.42
CA ILE A 93 9.22 -1.10 -16.22
C ILE A 93 8.86 -1.66 -17.60
N PHE A 94 7.65 -2.23 -17.73
CA PHE A 94 7.22 -2.86 -18.99
C PHE A 94 6.48 -1.88 -19.93
N VAL A 95 5.80 -0.87 -19.38
CA VAL A 95 5.02 0.11 -20.15
C VAL A 95 5.77 1.44 -20.26
N ILE A 96 6.13 2.03 -19.12
CA ILE A 96 6.63 3.40 -19.06
C ILE A 96 8.03 3.48 -19.66
N THR A 97 8.87 2.46 -19.47
CA THR A 97 10.21 2.42 -20.08
C THR A 97 10.14 2.51 -21.60
N GLY A 98 9.16 1.86 -22.25
CA GLY A 98 8.99 1.95 -23.70
C GLY A 98 8.60 3.36 -24.17
N GLN A 99 7.80 4.09 -23.39
CA GLN A 99 7.42 5.47 -23.68
C GLN A 99 8.58 6.44 -23.41
N ALA A 100 9.24 6.30 -22.27
CA ALA A 100 10.38 7.10 -21.88
C ALA A 100 11.55 6.97 -22.86
N THR A 101 11.77 5.79 -23.46
CA THR A 101 12.82 5.61 -24.47
C THR A 101 12.50 6.37 -25.76
N ARG A 102 11.23 6.57 -26.12
CA ARG A 102 10.85 7.38 -27.29
C ARG A 102 11.16 8.86 -27.08
N ASP A 103 11.01 9.34 -25.85
CA ASP A 103 11.22 10.75 -25.51
C ASP A 103 12.70 11.07 -25.21
N ALA A 104 13.38 10.22 -24.42
CA ALA A 104 14.76 10.44 -23.98
C ALA A 104 15.82 9.80 -24.89
N GLY A 105 15.43 8.84 -25.74
CA GLY A 105 16.37 8.09 -26.57
C GLY A 105 17.37 7.25 -25.75
N PRO A 106 18.60 7.03 -26.25
CA PRO A 106 19.64 6.24 -25.56
C PRO A 106 20.04 6.80 -24.18
N SER A 107 19.77 8.08 -23.93
CA SER A 107 20.12 8.75 -22.67
C SER A 107 19.27 8.30 -21.47
N ILE A 108 18.23 7.49 -21.69
CA ILE A 108 17.38 6.93 -20.63
C ILE A 108 18.18 6.18 -19.54
N VAL A 109 19.31 5.55 -19.91
CA VAL A 109 20.18 4.83 -18.97
C VAL A 109 20.74 5.77 -17.90
N LEU A 110 21.11 7.00 -18.28
CA LEU A 110 21.64 7.99 -17.36
C LEU A 110 20.54 8.50 -16.40
N SER A 111 19.33 8.69 -16.92
CA SER A 111 18.16 9.06 -16.11
C SER A 111 17.84 7.98 -15.06
N TYR A 112 17.85 6.70 -15.45
CA TYR A 112 17.67 5.59 -14.51
C TYR A 112 18.82 5.47 -13.51
N ALA A 113 20.07 5.72 -13.91
CA ALA A 113 21.21 5.68 -13.00
C ALA A 113 21.08 6.75 -11.89
N ILE A 114 20.73 7.98 -12.25
CA ILE A 114 20.55 9.08 -11.28
C ILE A 114 19.34 8.80 -10.37
N SER A 115 18.21 8.35 -10.95
CA SER A 115 17.01 7.98 -10.18
C SER A 115 17.29 6.82 -9.22
N GLY A 116 18.02 5.80 -9.66
CA GLY A 116 18.41 4.65 -8.84
C GLY A 116 19.35 5.05 -7.70
N PHE A 117 20.30 5.95 -7.93
CA PHE A 117 21.16 6.48 -6.88
C PHE A 117 20.38 7.26 -5.82
N SER A 118 19.43 8.11 -6.23
CA SER A 118 18.53 8.80 -5.31
C SER A 118 17.69 7.83 -4.48
N ALA A 119 17.14 6.78 -5.11
CA ALA A 119 16.36 5.77 -4.42
C ALA A 119 17.21 4.97 -3.41
N LEU A 120 18.47 4.67 -3.75
CA LEU A 120 19.40 3.98 -2.86
C LEU A 120 19.65 4.80 -1.58
N LEU A 121 19.92 6.10 -1.71
CA LEU A 121 20.09 7.00 -0.57
C LEU A 121 18.84 7.03 0.31
N SER A 122 17.64 7.11 -0.28
CA SER A 122 16.39 7.05 0.48
C SER A 122 16.21 5.71 1.23
N VAL A 123 16.52 4.59 0.58
CA VAL A 123 16.41 3.25 1.21
C VAL A 123 17.36 3.09 2.40
N LEU A 124 18.57 3.67 2.34
CA LEU A 124 19.48 3.65 3.48
C LEU A 124 18.89 4.36 4.71
N CYS A 125 18.28 5.54 4.52
CA CYS A 125 17.58 6.24 5.59
C CYS A 125 16.39 5.43 6.13
N TYR A 126 15.60 4.79 5.26
CA TYR A 126 14.50 3.92 5.70
C TYR A 126 14.96 2.67 6.44
N THR A 127 16.16 2.17 6.12
CA THR A 127 16.74 0.99 6.78
C THR A 127 17.12 1.31 8.22
N GLU A 128 17.67 2.51 8.47
CA GLU A 128 17.98 3.00 9.82
C GLU A 128 16.71 3.07 10.68
N PHE A 129 15.65 3.72 10.18
CA PHE A 129 14.36 3.77 10.88
C PHE A 129 13.73 2.39 11.11
N ALA A 130 13.90 1.45 10.18
CA ALA A 130 13.36 0.09 10.32
C ALA A 130 14.08 -0.72 11.41
N VAL A 131 15.36 -0.44 11.67
CA VAL A 131 16.14 -1.09 12.73
C VAL A 131 15.83 -0.46 14.09
N GLU A 132 15.68 0.87 14.14
CA GLU A 132 15.39 1.59 15.39
C GLU A 132 13.96 1.36 15.89
N ILE A 133 12.98 1.32 14.97
CA ILE A 133 11.56 1.29 15.32
C ILE A 133 10.90 0.07 14.64
N PRO A 134 11.01 -1.14 15.21
CA PRO A 134 10.47 -2.38 14.61
C PRO A 134 8.96 -2.52 14.83
N VAL A 135 8.19 -1.49 14.48
CA VAL A 135 6.72 -1.45 14.57
C VAL A 135 6.06 -1.83 13.24
N ALA A 136 4.93 -2.52 13.35
CA ALA A 136 4.08 -2.79 12.19
C ALA A 136 3.27 -1.52 11.84
N GLY A 137 3.90 -0.57 11.14
CA GLY A 137 3.29 0.70 10.74
C GLY A 137 3.90 1.37 9.50
N GLY A 138 5.09 0.95 9.07
CA GLY A 138 5.75 1.47 7.88
C GLY A 138 6.15 2.95 8.01
N SER A 139 6.21 3.66 6.88
CA SER A 139 6.62 5.08 6.81
C SER A 139 5.74 6.02 7.64
N PHE A 140 4.47 5.67 7.83
CA PHE A 140 3.53 6.46 8.64
C PHE A 140 3.96 6.53 10.11
N SER A 141 4.29 5.38 10.73
CA SER A 141 4.74 5.34 12.13
C SER A 141 6.03 6.12 12.34
N TYR A 142 6.98 6.00 11.39
CA TYR A 142 8.25 6.74 11.48
C TYR A 142 8.03 8.25 11.49
N LEU A 143 7.19 8.77 10.58
CA LEU A 143 6.88 10.21 10.51
C LEU A 143 6.13 10.71 11.74
N ARG A 144 5.30 9.86 12.35
CA ARG A 144 4.53 10.21 13.53
C ARG A 144 5.38 10.37 14.78
N ILE A 145 6.37 9.50 14.94
CA ILE A 145 7.34 9.54 16.03
C ILE A 145 8.28 10.74 15.90
N GLU A 146 8.78 11.00 14.69
CA GLU A 146 9.79 12.04 14.44
C GLU A 146 9.19 13.45 14.30
N LEU A 147 8.15 13.61 13.47
CA LEU A 147 7.60 14.93 13.09
C LEU A 147 6.26 15.28 13.75
N GLY A 148 5.66 14.35 14.50
CA GLY A 148 4.40 14.56 15.23
C GLY A 148 3.13 14.25 14.43
N ASP A 149 1.98 14.30 15.11
CA ASP A 149 0.71 13.78 14.60
C ASP A 149 0.17 14.54 13.37
N PHE A 150 0.41 15.85 13.27
CA PHE A 150 -0.09 16.65 12.14
C PHE A 150 0.62 16.30 10.82
N VAL A 151 1.94 16.20 10.84
CA VAL A 151 2.72 15.84 9.64
C VAL A 151 2.43 14.40 9.25
N ALA A 152 2.30 13.50 10.22
CA ALA A 152 1.89 12.12 9.97
C ALA A 152 0.50 12.02 9.34
N PHE A 153 -0.46 12.86 9.73
CA PHE A 153 -1.79 12.89 9.11
C PHE A 153 -1.73 13.30 7.63
N ILE A 154 -0.97 14.34 7.29
CA ILE A 154 -0.78 14.76 5.90
C ILE A 154 -0.09 13.65 5.10
N ALA A 155 0.96 13.05 5.66
CA ALA A 155 1.68 11.96 5.02
C ALA A 155 0.81 10.72 4.81
N ALA A 156 -0.03 10.35 5.78
CA ALA A 156 -1.00 9.27 5.64
C ALA A 156 -1.99 9.53 4.51
N GLY A 157 -2.49 10.77 4.41
CA GLY A 157 -3.35 11.20 3.31
C GLY A 157 -2.66 11.05 1.95
N ASN A 158 -1.39 11.46 1.87
CA ASN A 158 -0.59 11.31 0.65
C ASN A 158 -0.38 9.83 0.28
N ILE A 159 0.05 8.99 1.23
CA ILE A 159 0.26 7.56 1.00
C ILE A 159 -1.03 6.87 0.55
N LEU A 160 -2.17 7.25 1.15
CA LEU A 160 -3.48 6.71 0.75
C LEU A 160 -3.84 7.11 -0.69
N LEU A 161 -3.66 8.38 -1.05
CA LEU A 161 -3.91 8.86 -2.41
C LEU A 161 -2.99 8.18 -3.42
N GLU A 162 -1.71 8.03 -3.09
CA GLU A 162 -0.73 7.32 -3.91
C GLU A 162 -1.13 5.85 -4.11
N ALA A 163 -1.53 5.15 -3.06
CA ALA A 163 -2.00 3.76 -3.16
C ALA A 163 -3.29 3.63 -4.00
N LEU A 164 -4.21 4.59 -3.90
CA LEU A 164 -5.43 4.62 -4.72
C LEU A 164 -5.12 4.86 -6.19
N VAL A 165 -4.28 5.84 -6.50
CA VAL A 165 -3.88 6.14 -7.88
C VAL A 165 -3.04 4.99 -8.47
N GLY A 166 -2.13 4.42 -7.66
CA GLY A 166 -1.30 3.29 -8.04
C GLY A 166 -2.10 2.03 -8.36
N SER A 167 -3.05 1.66 -7.48
CA SER A 167 -3.94 0.52 -7.73
C SER A 167 -4.81 0.71 -8.98
N ALA A 168 -5.35 1.92 -9.19
CA ALA A 168 -6.09 2.24 -10.41
C ALA A 168 -5.20 2.15 -11.67
N GLY A 169 -3.94 2.60 -11.58
CA GLY A 169 -2.96 2.50 -12.65
C GLY A 169 -2.64 1.04 -13.01
N LEU A 170 -2.37 0.21 -12.00
CA LEU A 170 -2.10 -1.23 -12.17
C LEU A 170 -3.28 -1.96 -12.81
N GLY A 171 -4.50 -1.68 -12.35
CA GLY A 171 -5.72 -2.25 -12.94
C GLY A 171 -5.85 -1.93 -14.43
N ARG A 172 -5.58 -0.67 -14.82
CA ARG A 172 -5.59 -0.24 -16.23
C ARG A 172 -4.45 -0.82 -17.05
N SER A 173 -3.25 -0.99 -16.47
CA SER A 173 -2.15 -1.64 -17.18
C SER A 173 -2.50 -3.09 -17.49
N TRP A 174 -3.08 -3.81 -16.52
CA TRP A 174 -3.44 -5.21 -16.70
C TRP A 174 -4.53 -5.39 -17.76
N SER A 175 -5.58 -4.57 -17.73
CA SER A 175 -6.64 -4.63 -18.74
C SER A 175 -6.12 -4.33 -20.15
N SER A 176 -5.18 -3.37 -20.29
CA SER A 176 -4.51 -3.07 -21.55
C SER A 176 -3.68 -4.25 -22.07
N TYR A 177 -2.91 -4.91 -21.20
CA TYR A 177 -2.15 -6.12 -21.57
C TYR A 177 -3.08 -7.26 -21.99
N PHE A 178 -4.17 -7.47 -21.26
CA PHE A 178 -5.16 -8.49 -21.57
C PHE A 178 -5.89 -8.22 -22.90
N ALA A 179 -6.26 -6.97 -23.16
CA ALA A 179 -6.86 -6.55 -24.42
C ALA A 179 -5.92 -6.82 -25.61
N SER A 180 -4.64 -6.46 -25.48
CA SER A 180 -3.60 -6.70 -26.50
C SER A 180 -3.40 -8.20 -26.80
N MET A 181 -3.58 -9.07 -25.80
CA MET A 181 -3.48 -10.52 -25.96
C MET A 181 -4.67 -11.13 -26.72
N ILE A 182 -5.88 -10.58 -26.56
CA ILE A 182 -7.10 -11.12 -27.18
C ILE A 182 -7.27 -10.64 -28.62
N ARG A 183 -7.02 -9.35 -28.89
CA ARG A 183 -7.22 -8.77 -30.24
C ARG A 183 -6.20 -7.68 -30.49
N THR A 184 -5.29 -7.94 -31.43
CA THR A 184 -4.17 -7.05 -31.77
C THR A 184 -4.62 -5.71 -32.36
N ASP A 185 -5.81 -5.63 -32.95
CA ASP A 185 -6.28 -4.44 -33.68
C ASP A 185 -7.11 -3.44 -32.88
N ASP A 186 -7.49 -3.74 -31.63
CA ASP A 186 -8.46 -2.90 -30.90
C ASP A 186 -8.24 -2.90 -29.38
N THR A 187 -7.30 -2.07 -28.92
CA THR A 187 -6.94 -1.88 -27.50
C THR A 187 -8.09 -1.37 -26.61
N ASP A 188 -9.18 -0.91 -27.22
CA ASP A 188 -10.37 -0.38 -26.52
C ASP A 188 -11.59 -1.31 -26.59
N PHE A 189 -11.50 -2.52 -27.15
CA PHE A 189 -12.65 -3.43 -27.29
C PHE A 189 -13.34 -3.78 -25.96
N LEU A 190 -12.57 -3.81 -24.87
CA LEU A 190 -13.03 -4.15 -23.53
C LEU A 190 -13.46 -2.91 -22.71
N ARG A 191 -13.34 -1.71 -23.28
CA ARG A 191 -13.68 -0.44 -22.62
C ARG A 191 -15.05 0.04 -23.07
N ILE A 192 -15.92 0.27 -22.11
CA ILE A 192 -17.25 0.81 -22.36
C ILE A 192 -17.11 2.32 -22.57
N ARG A 193 -17.34 2.78 -23.80
CA ARG A 193 -17.31 4.20 -24.17
C ARG A 193 -18.61 4.89 -23.76
N VAL A 194 -18.61 5.56 -22.60
CA VAL A 194 -19.74 6.37 -22.12
C VAL A 194 -19.70 7.78 -22.74
N LYS A 195 -20.37 7.97 -23.88
CA LYS A 195 -20.43 9.23 -24.68
C LYS A 195 -20.70 10.54 -23.89
N SER A 196 -21.10 10.46 -22.62
CA SER A 196 -21.38 11.60 -21.73
C SER A 196 -20.15 12.20 -21.03
N LEU A 197 -18.94 11.60 -21.12
CA LEU A 197 -17.72 12.12 -20.48
C LEU A 197 -16.71 12.73 -21.48
N PRO A 198 -15.85 13.68 -21.04
CA PRO A 198 -14.80 14.29 -21.87
C PRO A 198 -13.86 13.23 -22.48
N ASN A 199 -13.34 13.51 -23.68
CA ASN A 199 -12.37 12.65 -24.37
C ASN A 199 -11.17 12.38 -23.45
N GLY A 200 -10.85 11.11 -23.20
CA GLY A 200 -9.82 10.67 -22.24
C GLY A 200 -10.36 10.06 -20.94
N PHE A 201 -11.54 10.50 -20.45
CA PHE A 201 -12.20 9.91 -19.27
C PHE A 201 -13.38 9.00 -19.61
N ASN A 202 -13.72 8.92 -20.89
CA ASN A 202 -14.88 8.23 -21.43
C ASN A 202 -14.74 6.69 -21.45
N LEU A 203 -13.55 6.18 -21.12
CA LEU A 203 -13.19 4.76 -21.21
C LEU A 203 -13.37 4.10 -19.84
N LEU A 204 -14.58 3.58 -19.57
CA LEU A 204 -14.81 2.77 -18.38
C LEU A 204 -14.24 1.37 -18.60
N ASP A 205 -13.41 0.91 -17.68
CA ASP A 205 -12.73 -0.37 -17.75
C ASP A 205 -13.31 -1.33 -16.69
N PRO A 206 -14.40 -2.06 -17.01
CA PRO A 206 -15.03 -2.98 -16.07
C PRO A 206 -14.10 -4.15 -15.70
N ILE A 207 -13.19 -4.53 -16.59
CA ILE A 207 -12.22 -5.61 -16.35
C ILE A 207 -11.17 -5.20 -15.32
N ALA A 208 -10.67 -3.96 -15.38
CA ALA A 208 -9.78 -3.44 -14.36
C ALA A 208 -10.44 -3.50 -12.95
N VAL A 209 -11.73 -3.20 -12.85
CA VAL A 209 -12.47 -3.28 -11.58
C VAL A 209 -12.58 -4.72 -11.08
N VAL A 210 -12.92 -5.67 -11.97
CA VAL A 210 -13.01 -7.10 -11.61
C VAL A 210 -11.66 -7.62 -11.12
N VAL A 211 -10.57 -7.27 -11.79
CA VAL A 211 -9.21 -7.69 -11.41
C VAL A 211 -8.83 -7.13 -10.04
N LEU A 212 -9.15 -5.86 -9.77
CA LEU A 212 -8.93 -5.25 -8.46
C LEU A 212 -9.77 -5.90 -7.36
N LEU A 213 -11.02 -6.28 -7.64
CA LEU A 213 -11.87 -7.00 -6.70
C LEU A 213 -11.30 -8.39 -6.39
N VAL A 214 -10.83 -9.12 -7.40
CA VAL A 214 -10.18 -10.42 -7.22
C VAL A 214 -8.89 -10.28 -6.41
N ALA A 215 -8.03 -9.31 -6.75
CA ALA A 215 -6.80 -9.04 -6.02
C ALA A 215 -7.06 -8.69 -4.55
N ASN A 216 -8.05 -7.83 -4.26
CA ASN A 216 -8.48 -7.51 -2.90
C ASN A 216 -9.03 -8.73 -2.16
N SER A 217 -9.81 -9.58 -2.83
CA SER A 217 -10.34 -10.82 -2.24
C SER A 217 -9.22 -11.79 -1.85
N ILE A 218 -8.20 -11.91 -2.69
CA ILE A 218 -6.99 -12.70 -2.39
C ILE A 218 -6.25 -12.09 -1.20
N ALA A 219 -6.07 -10.77 -1.18
CA ALA A 219 -5.41 -10.07 -0.08
C ALA A 219 -6.15 -10.29 1.27
N MET A 220 -7.48 -10.29 1.26
CA MET A 220 -8.32 -10.52 2.44
C MET A 220 -8.34 -11.99 2.90
N SER A 221 -8.08 -12.95 2.01
CA SER A 221 -8.17 -14.40 2.30
C SER A 221 -7.04 -14.93 3.20
N GLY A 222 -6.03 -14.12 3.50
CA GLY A 222 -5.05 -14.37 4.56
C GLY A 222 -3.60 -14.17 4.14
N THR A 223 -2.85 -13.44 4.96
CA THR A 223 -1.48 -12.97 4.71
C THR A 223 -0.51 -14.09 4.32
N ARG A 224 -0.63 -15.29 4.91
CA ARG A 224 0.25 -16.42 4.59
C ARG A 224 0.04 -16.93 3.17
N ARG A 225 -1.21 -17.04 2.70
CA ARG A 225 -1.52 -17.50 1.34
C ARG A 225 -1.12 -16.44 0.31
N THR A 226 -1.42 -15.18 0.60
CA THR A 226 -1.05 -14.04 -0.24
C THR A 226 0.45 -13.92 -0.40
N SER A 227 1.22 -14.09 0.67
CA SER A 227 2.68 -14.05 0.61
C SER A 227 3.27 -15.14 -0.29
N VAL A 228 2.70 -16.36 -0.26
CA VAL A 228 3.16 -17.45 -1.13
C VAL A 228 2.94 -17.12 -2.60
N LEU A 229 1.75 -16.62 -2.94
CA LEU A 229 1.44 -16.18 -4.30
C LEU A 229 2.36 -15.03 -4.74
N ASN A 230 2.66 -14.12 -3.82
CA ASN A 230 3.46 -12.96 -4.10
C ASN A 230 4.91 -13.33 -4.43
N TRP A 231 5.58 -14.18 -3.65
CA TRP A 231 6.96 -14.55 -3.97
C TRP A 231 7.07 -15.37 -5.27
N ILE A 232 6.09 -16.24 -5.56
CA ILE A 232 6.04 -16.98 -6.84
C ILE A 232 5.90 -16.00 -8.02
N ALA A 233 5.00 -15.02 -7.91
CA ALA A 233 4.82 -14.00 -8.93
C ALA A 233 6.09 -13.15 -9.13
N SER A 234 6.77 -12.77 -8.04
CA SER A 234 8.03 -12.04 -8.09
C SER A 234 9.14 -12.81 -8.80
N ILE A 235 9.27 -14.12 -8.54
CA ILE A 235 10.24 -14.98 -9.23
C ILE A 235 9.93 -15.06 -10.74
N ALA A 236 8.66 -15.23 -11.10
CA ALA A 236 8.25 -15.25 -12.51
C ALA A 236 8.58 -13.92 -13.21
N SER A 237 8.30 -12.78 -12.57
CA SER A 237 8.67 -11.46 -13.09
C SER A 237 10.18 -11.28 -13.22
N ALA A 238 10.96 -11.77 -12.25
CA ALA A 238 12.42 -11.73 -12.33
C ALA A 238 12.94 -12.55 -13.52
N PHE A 239 12.38 -13.75 -13.76
CA PHE A 239 12.73 -14.58 -14.90
C PHE A 239 12.45 -13.88 -16.24
N ILE A 240 11.29 -13.21 -16.36
CA ILE A 240 10.93 -12.44 -17.56
C ILE A 240 11.93 -11.31 -17.80
N ILE A 241 12.35 -10.59 -16.76
CA ILE A 241 13.35 -9.52 -16.87
C ILE A 241 14.68 -10.08 -17.36
N VAL A 242 15.17 -11.17 -16.76
CA VAL A 242 16.43 -11.81 -17.20
C VAL A 242 16.33 -12.28 -18.65
N PHE A 243 15.20 -12.86 -19.05
CA PHE A 243 14.96 -13.27 -20.42
C PHE A 243 15.02 -12.08 -21.40
N ILE A 244 14.36 -10.96 -21.07
CA ILE A 244 14.39 -9.73 -21.88
C ILE A 244 15.82 -9.20 -22.01
N ILE A 245 16.61 -9.21 -20.93
CA ILE A 245 18.01 -8.78 -20.95
C ILE A 245 18.82 -9.66 -21.91
N ILE A 246 18.70 -10.99 -21.80
CA ILE A 246 19.43 -11.93 -22.67
C ILE A 246 19.05 -11.72 -24.14
N VAL A 247 17.75 -11.65 -24.45
CA VAL A 247 17.28 -11.40 -25.82
C VAL A 247 17.74 -10.04 -26.32
N GLY A 248 17.73 -9.02 -25.46
CA GLY A 248 18.21 -7.68 -25.75
C GLY A 248 19.70 -7.65 -26.12
N PHE A 249 20.55 -8.39 -25.40
CA PHE A 249 21.96 -8.53 -25.73
C PHE A 249 22.19 -9.32 -27.03
N VAL A 250 21.42 -10.39 -27.27
CA VAL A 250 21.58 -11.23 -28.47
C VAL A 250 21.10 -10.53 -29.74
N ARG A 251 20.05 -9.69 -29.65
CA ARG A 251 19.45 -8.98 -30.80
C ARG A 251 19.83 -7.50 -30.87
N GLY A 252 20.62 -7.00 -29.92
CA GLY A 252 21.06 -5.61 -29.89
C GLY A 252 21.99 -5.33 -31.06
N ASN A 253 21.59 -4.39 -31.91
CA ASN A 253 22.45 -3.91 -32.99
C ASN A 253 23.43 -2.87 -32.42
N THR A 254 24.74 -3.14 -32.51
CA THR A 254 25.81 -2.30 -31.95
C THR A 254 26.09 -1.02 -32.76
N ALA A 255 25.28 -0.72 -33.78
CA ALA A 255 25.43 0.43 -34.67
C ALA A 255 24.58 1.65 -34.27
N ASN A 256 23.87 1.60 -33.13
CA ASN A 256 23.13 2.70 -32.50
C ASN A 256 23.67 2.93 -31.08
#